data_AF-A0A343VR69-F1
#
_entry.id   AF-A0A343VR69-F1
#
_cell.length_a   1.000
_cell.length_b   1.000
_cell.length_c   1.000
_cell.angle_alpha   90.00
_cell.angle_beta   90.00
_cell.angle_gamma   90.00
#
_symmetry.space_group_name_H-M   'P 1'
#
loop_
_entity.id
_entity.type
_entity.pdbx_description
1 polymer ?
#
loop_
_entity_poly.entity_id
_entity_poly.type
_entity_poly.pdbx_seq_one_letter_code
_entity_poly.pdbx_strand_id
1 'polypeptide(L)'
;MLITHEDTDTVAVETIYLVQITLSAPGAPFRAVLYRENTSWFDDDPTPDIDQEIVCERDLTVSLPAVFSAVDSWLVREHRMRTVPNSWQAGEFGADTGVALMLEARAAAATRNRDVFDFLVQ
;
A
#
# COMPACT_ATOMS: atom_id res chain seq x y z
N MET A 1 16.83 -36.72 -29.40
CA MET A 1 16.26 -36.62 -28.04
C MET A 1 16.45 -35.18 -27.61
N LEU A 2 15.42 -34.35 -27.79
CA LEU A 2 15.40 -32.96 -27.35
C LEU A 2 14.88 -32.99 -25.91
N ILE A 3 15.73 -32.69 -24.94
CA ILE A 3 15.29 -32.44 -23.57
C ILE A 3 14.74 -31.02 -23.59
N THR A 4 13.42 -30.88 -23.69
CA THR A 4 12.74 -29.66 -23.28
C THR A 4 12.93 -29.56 -21.77
N HIS A 5 13.87 -28.72 -21.32
CA HIS A 5 13.82 -28.22 -19.95
C HIS A 5 12.54 -27.40 -19.87
N GLU A 6 11.49 -27.98 -19.31
CA GLU A 6 10.43 -27.17 -18.73
C GLU A 6 11.07 -26.46 -17.53
N ASP A 7 11.55 -25.23 -17.74
CA ASP A 7 11.81 -24.30 -16.65
C ASP A 7 10.46 -24.02 -15.98
N THR A 8 10.07 -24.90 -15.06
CA THR A 8 9.09 -24.60 -14.03
C THR A 8 9.76 -23.77 -12.96
N ASP A 9 10.28 -22.61 -13.35
CA ASP A 9 10.83 -21.64 -12.42
C ASP A 9 9.63 -20.89 -11.82
N THR A 10 9.01 -21.52 -10.84
CA THR A 10 7.81 -20.99 -10.17
C THR A 10 8.25 -20.07 -9.05
N VAL A 11 8.07 -18.76 -9.24
CA VAL A 11 8.33 -17.75 -8.22
C VAL A 11 7.10 -17.56 -7.31
N ALA A 12 7.32 -17.50 -6.00
CA ALA A 12 6.28 -17.07 -5.07
C ALA A 12 6.21 -15.54 -5.06
N VAL A 13 5.03 -14.95 -5.27
CA VAL A 13 4.84 -13.49 -5.29
C VAL A 13 3.75 -13.08 -4.31
N GLU A 14 4.06 -12.13 -3.43
CA GLU A 14 3.09 -11.45 -2.57
C GLU A 14 2.91 -10.02 -3.08
N THR A 15 1.65 -9.63 -3.32
CA THR A 15 1.31 -8.25 -3.63
C THR A 15 0.62 -7.61 -2.43
N ILE A 16 1.20 -6.53 -1.91
CA ILE A 16 0.57 -5.68 -0.90
C ILE A 16 0.34 -4.28 -1.46
N TYR A 17 -0.63 -3.58 -0.87
CA TYR A 17 -0.85 -2.17 -1.16
C TYR A 17 -0.54 -1.35 0.08
N LEU A 18 0.20 -0.27 -0.13
CA LEU A 18 0.65 0.63 0.92
C LEU A 18 0.19 2.04 0.62
N VAL A 19 -0.22 2.77 1.65
CA VAL A 19 -0.59 4.18 1.53
C VAL A 19 0.40 4.97 2.36
N GLN A 20 1.09 5.89 1.71
CA GLN A 20 1.97 6.84 2.37
C GLN A 20 1.32 8.21 2.40
N ILE A 21 1.45 8.90 3.52
CA ILE A 21 1.09 10.31 3.68
C ILE A 21 2.35 11.06 4.04
N THR A 22 2.71 12.07 3.25
CA THR A 22 3.81 12.99 3.55
C THR A 22 3.29 14.40 3.79
N LEU A 23 3.95 15.11 4.69
CA LEU A 23 3.78 16.54 4.92
C LEU A 23 5.16 17.19 4.89
N SER A 24 5.43 18.00 3.87
CA SER A 24 6.75 18.63 3.71
C SER A 24 7.00 19.72 4.76
N ALA A 25 5.97 20.48 5.13
CA ALA A 25 6.08 21.53 6.15
C ALA A 25 4.75 21.74 6.88
N PRO A 26 4.75 22.27 8.12
CA PRO A 26 3.53 22.64 8.82
C PRO A 26 2.66 23.59 7.98
N GLY A 27 1.41 23.21 7.74
CA GLY A 27 0.46 24.00 6.94
C GLY A 27 0.48 23.74 5.43
N ALA A 28 1.42 22.94 4.92
CA ALA A 28 1.36 22.44 3.55
C ALA A 28 0.21 21.40 3.38
N PRO A 29 -0.28 21.15 2.16
CA PRO A 29 -1.14 20.01 1.89
C PRO A 29 -0.44 18.69 2.22
N PHE A 30 -1.20 17.70 2.69
CA PHE A 30 -0.72 16.34 2.79
C PHE A 30 -0.66 15.71 1.40
N ARG A 31 0.44 15.05 1.06
CA ARG A 31 0.51 14.25 -0.16
C ARG A 31 0.30 12.79 0.19
N ALA A 32 -0.82 12.24 -0.27
CA ALA A 32 -1.14 10.83 -0.13
C ALA A 32 -0.73 10.09 -1.41
N VAL A 33 -0.07 8.94 -1.27
CA VAL A 33 0.36 8.10 -2.40
C VAL A 33 -0.04 6.66 -2.10
N LEU A 34 -0.67 6.01 -3.06
CA LEU A 34 -0.96 4.57 -3.02
C LEU A 34 0.11 3.85 -3.82
N TYR A 35 0.80 2.93 -3.18
CA TYR A 35 1.78 2.04 -3.77
C TYR A 35 1.22 0.64 -3.91
N ARG A 36 1.67 -0.06 -4.95
CA ARG A 36 1.61 -1.51 -5.06
C ARG A 36 3.04 -2.02 -4.88
N GLU A 37 3.23 -2.89 -3.91
CA GLU A 37 4.52 -3.54 -3.65
C GLU A 37 4.37 -5.02 -3.96
N ASN A 38 5.25 -5.54 -4.81
CA ASN A 38 5.36 -6.95 -5.14
C ASN A 38 6.66 -7.49 -4.56
N THR A 39 6.54 -8.47 -3.68
CA THR A 39 7.67 -9.18 -3.10
C THR A 39 7.75 -10.55 -3.76
N SER A 40 8.88 -10.85 -4.39
CA SER A 40 9.12 -12.09 -5.13
C SER A 40 10.19 -12.91 -4.44
N TRP A 41 9.90 -14.17 -4.13
CA TRP A 41 10.85 -15.12 -3.53
C TRP A 41 11.23 -16.17 -4.57
N PHE A 42 12.54 -16.28 -4.79
CA PHE A 42 13.14 -17.24 -5.70
C PHE A 42 13.79 -18.37 -4.89
N ASP A 43 13.83 -19.58 -5.44
CA ASP A 43 14.43 -20.73 -4.74
C ASP A 43 15.96 -20.63 -4.63
N ASP A 44 16.59 -19.83 -5.50
CA ASP A 44 18.04 -19.63 -5.59
C ASP A 44 18.54 -18.36 -4.87
N ASP A 45 17.64 -17.42 -4.52
CA ASP A 45 17.96 -16.22 -3.74
C ASP A 45 17.24 -16.20 -2.38
N PRO A 46 17.97 -16.25 -1.25
CA PRO A 46 17.36 -16.11 0.07
C PRO A 46 16.79 -14.71 0.37
N THR A 47 17.15 -13.70 -0.45
CA THR A 47 16.64 -12.34 -0.32
C THR A 47 15.53 -12.13 -1.34
N PRO A 48 14.31 -11.76 -0.93
CA PRO A 48 13.26 -11.48 -1.90
C PRO A 48 13.53 -10.19 -2.67
N ASP A 49 13.13 -10.19 -3.93
CA ASP A 49 13.09 -8.97 -4.74
C ASP A 49 11.81 -8.19 -4.42
N ILE A 50 11.96 -6.89 -4.16
CA ILE A 50 10.85 -5.99 -3.86
C ILE A 50 10.74 -4.96 -4.99
N ASP A 51 9.62 -4.97 -5.70
CA ASP A 51 9.24 -3.99 -6.71
C ASP A 51 8.10 -3.12 -6.20
N GLN A 52 8.28 -1.80 -6.20
CA GLN A 52 7.29 -0.85 -5.69
C GLN A 52 6.88 0.15 -6.78
N GLU A 53 5.59 0.19 -7.07
CA GLU A 53 5.00 1.06 -8.08
C GLU A 53 4.02 2.06 -7.46
N ILE A 54 4.09 3.32 -7.89
CA ILE A 54 3.06 4.32 -7.59
C ILE A 54 1.83 4.04 -8.44
N VAL A 55 0.73 3.65 -7.79
CA VAL A 55 -0.57 3.44 -8.45
C VAL A 55 -1.26 4.78 -8.69
N CYS A 56 -1.28 5.63 -7.68
CA CYS A 56 -1.88 6.96 -7.75
C CYS A 56 -1.44 7.84 -6.58
N GLU A 57 -1.73 9.13 -6.69
CA GLU A 57 -1.36 10.13 -5.70
C GLU A 57 -2.40 11.24 -5.63
N ARG A 58 -2.46 11.90 -4.47
CA ARG A 58 -3.40 12.99 -4.23
C ARG A 58 -2.92 13.94 -3.15
N ASP A 59 -3.04 15.24 -3.43
CA ASP A 59 -2.86 16.27 -2.42
C ASP A 59 -4.18 16.51 -1.66
N LEU A 60 -4.08 16.57 -0.33
CA LEU A 60 -5.19 16.69 0.62
C LEU A 60 -4.98 17.91 1.51
N THR A 61 -5.78 18.95 1.30
CA THR A 61 -5.79 20.16 2.14
C THR A 61 -6.74 19.97 3.32
N VAL A 62 -6.31 19.19 4.31
CA VAL A 62 -7.07 18.88 5.54
C VAL A 62 -6.15 18.94 6.76
N SER A 63 -6.72 18.96 7.97
CA SER A 63 -5.94 18.86 9.21
C SER A 63 -5.48 17.43 9.46
N LEU A 64 -4.44 17.25 10.29
CA LEU A 64 -3.88 15.92 10.60
C LEU A 64 -4.93 14.91 11.11
N PRO A 65 -5.86 15.25 12.02
CA PRO A 65 -6.88 14.28 12.43
C PRO A 65 -7.83 13.87 11.30
N ALA A 66 -8.05 14.75 10.31
CA ALA A 66 -8.95 14.52 9.19
C ALA A 66 -8.27 13.85 7.99
N VAL A 67 -6.94 13.75 7.97
CA VAL A 67 -6.21 13.17 6.83
C VAL A 67 -6.54 11.69 6.64
N PHE A 68 -6.67 10.94 7.73
CA PHE A 68 -6.95 9.50 7.68
C PHE A 68 -8.30 9.19 7.05
N SER A 69 -9.35 9.94 7.43
CA SER A 69 -10.69 9.77 6.85
C SER A 69 -10.77 10.28 5.41
N ALA A 70 -10.00 11.33 5.07
CA ALA A 70 -9.88 11.82 3.70
C ALA A 70 -9.21 10.79 2.78
N VAL A 71 -8.15 10.14 3.25
CA VAL A 71 -7.48 9.04 2.55
C VAL A 71 -8.42 7.85 2.35
N ASP A 72 -9.09 7.39 3.40
CA ASP A 72 -10.07 6.30 3.30
C ASP A 72 -11.17 6.63 2.26
N SER A 73 -11.70 7.85 2.30
CA SER A 73 -12.74 8.29 1.37
C SER A 73 -12.25 8.32 -0.07
N TRP A 74 -11.02 8.75 -0.28
CA TRP A 74 -10.35 8.75 -1.59
C TRP A 74 -10.17 7.32 -2.13
N LEU A 75 -9.56 6.44 -1.35
CA LEU A 75 -9.29 5.04 -1.73
C LEU A 75 -10.58 4.27 -2.02
N VAL A 76 -11.62 4.44 -1.20
CA VAL A 76 -12.88 3.73 -1.40
C VAL A 76 -13.58 4.18 -2.69
N ARG A 77 -13.55 5.49 -2.97
CA ARG A 77 -14.23 6.07 -4.13
C ARG A 77 -13.55 5.67 -5.44
N GLU A 78 -12.21 5.71 -5.47
CA GLU A 78 -11.46 5.61 -6.72
C GLU A 78 -10.86 4.23 -6.96
N HIS A 79 -10.53 3.49 -5.90
CA HIS A 79 -9.80 2.21 -6.01
C HIS A 79 -10.53 1.03 -5.36
N ARG A 80 -11.71 1.25 -4.74
CA ARG A 80 -12.40 0.23 -3.94
C ARG A 80 -11.51 -0.37 -2.86
N MET A 81 -10.62 0.44 -2.29
CA MET A 81 -9.71 0.04 -1.23
C MET A 81 -9.97 0.84 0.04
N ARG A 82 -9.46 0.37 1.17
CA ARG A 82 -9.49 1.08 2.44
C ARG A 82 -8.20 0.80 3.22
N THR A 83 -7.75 1.76 4.03
CA THR A 83 -6.64 1.48 4.94
C THR A 83 -7.04 0.45 5.99
N VAL A 84 -6.13 -0.46 6.31
CA VAL A 84 -6.32 -1.47 7.36
C VAL A 84 -6.25 -0.76 8.70
N PRO A 85 -7.29 -0.85 9.55
CA PRO A 85 -7.26 -0.25 10.88
C PRO A 85 -6.03 -0.73 11.66
N ASN A 86 -5.41 0.18 12.41
CA ASN A 86 -4.19 -0.07 13.23
C ASN A 86 -2.91 -0.41 12.45
N SER A 87 -2.91 -0.30 11.11
CA SER A 87 -1.68 -0.47 10.32
C SER A 87 -0.88 0.83 10.13
N TRP A 88 -1.41 1.95 10.63
CA TRP A 88 -0.71 3.24 10.57
C TRP A 88 0.54 3.23 11.44
N GLN A 89 1.67 3.54 10.83
CA GLN A 89 2.96 3.68 11.49
C GLN A 89 3.70 4.90 10.97
N ALA A 90 4.69 5.37 11.73
CA ALA A 90 5.63 6.36 11.22
C ALA A 90 6.49 5.71 10.14
N GLY A 91 6.57 6.34 8.96
CA GLY A 91 7.50 5.91 7.92
C GLY A 91 8.93 6.29 8.31
N GLU A 92 9.91 5.54 7.82
CA GLU A 92 11.32 5.89 8.01
C GLU A 92 11.74 6.96 7.00
N PHE A 93 12.12 8.13 7.49
CA PHE A 93 12.73 9.16 6.65
C PHE A 93 13.99 9.70 7.32
N GLY A 94 15.07 9.80 6.54
CA GLY A 94 16.31 10.41 7.00
C GLY A 94 16.13 11.90 7.28
N ALA A 95 16.98 12.45 8.16
CA ALA A 95 16.93 13.85 8.60
C ALA A 95 16.96 14.89 7.46
N ASP A 96 17.43 14.49 6.28
CA ASP A 96 17.67 15.37 5.12
C ASP A 96 16.55 15.35 4.07
N THR A 97 15.44 14.63 4.31
CA THR A 97 14.38 14.46 3.30
C THR A 97 13.43 15.65 3.17
N GLY A 98 13.53 16.66 4.05
CA GLY A 98 12.65 17.83 4.02
C GLY A 98 11.18 17.49 4.30
N VAL A 99 10.93 16.37 4.98
CA VAL A 99 9.60 15.91 5.37
C VAL A 99 9.41 16.17 6.86
N ALA A 100 8.35 16.89 7.21
CA ALA A 100 7.98 17.16 8.60
C ALA A 100 7.22 15.98 9.24
N LEU A 101 6.48 15.21 8.43
CA LEU A 101 5.77 14.00 8.85
C LEU A 101 5.65 13.02 7.69
N MET A 102 5.93 11.75 7.95
CA MET A 102 5.62 10.64 7.07
C MET A 102 4.88 9.55 7.84
N LEU A 103 3.75 9.10 7.32
CA LEU A 103 2.96 8.01 7.86
C LEU A 103 2.66 7.00 6.76
N GLU A 104 2.64 5.73 7.13
CA GLU A 104 2.37 4.63 6.21
C GLU A 104 1.29 3.71 6.80
N ALA A 105 0.45 3.15 5.95
CA ALA A 105 -0.52 2.12 6.32
C ALA A 105 -0.70 1.10 5.21
N ARG A 106 -1.12 -0.11 5.59
CA ARG A 106 -1.57 -1.11 4.61
C ARG A 106 -2.93 -0.71 4.07
N ALA A 107 -3.16 -0.95 2.79
CA ALA A 107 -4.47 -0.86 2.16
C ALA A 107 -4.93 -2.24 1.70
N ALA A 108 -6.22 -2.51 1.84
CA ALA A 108 -6.85 -3.74 1.42
C ALA A 108 -8.14 -3.46 0.64
N ALA A 109 -8.65 -4.47 -0.05
CA ALA A 109 -9.92 -4.39 -0.74
C ALA A 109 -11.05 -4.01 0.23
N ALA A 110 -11.88 -3.04 -0.15
CA ALA A 110 -13.02 -2.60 0.63
C ALA A 110 -14.24 -3.45 0.25
N THR A 111 -14.57 -4.43 1.09
CA THR A 111 -15.79 -5.23 0.95
C THR A 111 -16.94 -4.58 1.70
N ARG A 112 -18.17 -4.64 1.16
CA ARG A 112 -19.34 -4.19 1.91
C ARG A 112 -19.62 -5.18 3.03
N ASN A 113 -19.99 -4.68 4.21
CA ASN A 113 -20.25 -5.51 5.39
C ASN A 113 -21.23 -6.67 5.11
N ARG A 114 -22.26 -6.43 4.28
CA ARG A 114 -23.22 -7.46 3.88
C ARG A 114 -22.58 -8.65 3.14
N ASP A 115 -21.60 -8.39 2.28
CA ASP A 115 -20.97 -9.43 1.45
C ASP A 115 -20.03 -10.32 2.29
N VAL A 116 -19.51 -9.80 3.40
CA VAL A 116 -18.68 -10.57 4.35
C VAL A 116 -19.49 -11.61 5.11
N PHE A 117 -20.71 -11.26 5.53
CA PHE A 117 -21.59 -12.20 6.23
C PHE A 117 -22.08 -13.32 5.31
N ASP A 118 -22.33 -13.03 4.03
CA ASP A 118 -22.76 -14.05 3.07
C ASP A 118 -21.64 -15.08 2.77
N PHE A 119 -20.35 -14.70 2.87
CA PHE A 119 -19.22 -15.63 2.71
C PHE A 119 -19.03 -16.57 3.91
N LEU A 120 -19.25 -16.10 5.14
CA LEU A 120 -19.01 -16.90 6.36
C LEU A 120 -20.14 -17.89 6.70
N VAL A 121 -21.26 -17.83 5.99
CA VAL A 121 -22.46 -18.65 6.24
C VAL A 121 -22.65 -19.74 5.15
N GLN A 122 -21.73 -19.84 4.19
CA GLN A 122 -21.67 -20.93 3.20
C GLN A 122 -20.75 -22.06 3.68
#